data_AF-A0A960W7B3-F1
#
_entry.id   AF-A0A960W7B3-F1
#
_cell.length_a   1.000
_cell.length_b   1.000
_cell.length_c   1.000
_cell.angle_alpha   90.00
_cell.angle_beta   90.00
_cell.angle_gamma   90.00
#
_symmetry.space_group_name_H-M   'P 1'
#
loop_
_entity.id
_entity.type
_entity.pdbx_description
1 polymer ?
#
loop_
_entity_poly.entity_id
_entity_poly.type
_entity_poly.pdbx_seq_one_letter_code
_entity_poly.pdbx_strand_id
1 'polypeptide(L)'
;FGIDIQVGNIETEKRFDPIIGHIDFKIDIYAETTDHRFIIEIQRIDYDYNFDRFLHYFLMILADQQKTSAMYTPSQQVLGVVVTLSEMKKVESMKITEKLLKDEAREEGKKEGIEEGKKVWYRK
;
A
#
# COMPACT_ATOMS: atom_id res chain seq x y z
N PHE A 1 -1.46 -16.00 -7.82
CA PHE A 1 -0.93 -16.91 -6.78
C PHE A 1 -2.10 -17.71 -6.22
N GLY A 2 -2.11 -19.03 -6.36
CA GLY A 2 -3.19 -19.91 -5.89
C GLY A 2 -2.89 -20.50 -4.52
N ILE A 3 -2.49 -19.66 -3.57
CA ILE A 3 -2.16 -20.07 -2.19
C ILE A 3 -3.29 -19.55 -1.31
N ASP A 4 -3.96 -20.46 -0.61
CA ASP A 4 -4.94 -20.10 0.41
C ASP A 4 -4.20 -19.89 1.74
N ILE A 5 -4.28 -18.67 2.29
CA ILE A 5 -3.53 -18.26 3.48
C ILE A 5 -4.51 -17.75 4.52
N GLN A 6 -4.56 -18.43 5.68
CA GLN A 6 -5.32 -17.98 6.82
C GLN A 6 -4.44 -17.13 7.74
N VAL A 7 -4.67 -15.82 7.71
CA VAL A 7 -3.97 -14.86 8.56
C VAL A 7 -4.58 -14.88 9.96
N GLY A 8 -3.73 -15.03 10.98
CA GLY A 8 -4.14 -15.04 12.38
C GLY A 8 -3.87 -13.71 13.08
N ASN A 9 -2.68 -13.16 12.89
CA ASN A 9 -2.25 -11.90 13.49
C ASN A 9 -1.88 -10.89 12.40
N ILE A 10 -2.26 -9.63 12.61
CA ILE A 10 -1.90 -8.50 11.76
C ILE A 10 -1.43 -7.37 12.66
N GLU A 11 -0.20 -6.92 12.43
CA GLU A 11 0.42 -5.80 13.13
C GLU A 11 0.76 -4.71 12.11
N THR A 12 0.37 -3.48 12.42
CA THR A 12 0.76 -2.30 11.64
C THR A 12 1.94 -1.63 12.32
N GLU A 13 2.83 -1.02 11.54
CA GLU A 13 4.01 -0.32 12.05
C GLU A 13 4.91 -1.21 12.94
N LYS A 14 5.00 -2.50 12.60
CA LYS A 14 5.71 -3.51 13.39
C LYS A 14 7.20 -3.16 13.51
N ARG A 15 7.69 -3.20 14.74
CA ARG A 15 9.11 -3.23 15.08
C ARG A 15 9.44 -4.52 15.82
N PHE A 16 10.68 -4.96 15.71
CA PHE A 16 11.16 -6.16 16.40
C PHE A 16 11.83 -5.78 17.71
N ASP A 17 11.55 -6.58 18.75
CA ASP A 17 12.21 -6.50 20.05
C ASP A 17 12.65 -7.91 20.47
N PRO A 18 13.96 -8.20 20.58
CA PRO A 18 15.07 -7.29 20.30
C PRO A 18 15.18 -6.91 18.81
N ILE A 19 15.90 -5.81 18.51
CA ILE A 19 16.20 -5.42 17.12
C ILE A 19 16.97 -6.55 16.41
N ILE A 20 16.76 -6.70 15.12
CA ILE A 20 17.36 -7.80 14.36
C ILE A 20 18.76 -7.39 13.89
N GLY A 21 19.76 -8.17 14.27
CA GLY A 21 21.17 -7.85 14.04
C GLY A 21 21.55 -6.57 14.80
N HIS A 22 21.47 -5.42 14.11
CA HIS A 22 21.64 -4.08 14.68
C HIS A 22 20.76 -3.03 14.00
N ILE A 23 19.67 -3.46 13.37
CA ILE A 23 18.84 -2.61 12.51
C ILE A 23 17.46 -2.50 13.14
N ASP A 24 17.09 -1.28 13.56
CA ASP A 24 15.72 -0.95 13.98
C ASP A 24 14.93 -0.50 12.75
N PHE A 25 14.24 -1.44 12.12
CA PHE A 25 13.36 -1.17 10.98
C PHE A 25 11.89 -1.37 11.34
N LYS A 26 11.03 -0.66 10.61
CA LYS A 26 9.59 -0.64 10.80
C LYS A 26 8.89 -1.15 9.56
N ILE A 27 8.03 -2.14 9.73
CA ILE A 27 7.20 -2.71 8.66
C ILE A 27 5.83 -2.04 8.73
N ASP A 28 5.31 -1.56 7.60
CA ASP A 28 3.99 -0.92 7.55
C ASP A 28 2.87 -1.90 7.93
N ILE A 29 2.87 -3.09 7.33
CA ILE A 29 1.95 -4.18 7.64
C ILE A 29 2.72 -5.50 7.69
N TYR A 30 2.69 -6.13 8.86
CA TYR A 30 3.19 -7.47 9.13
C TYR A 30 1.99 -8.37 9.41
N ALA A 31 1.86 -9.47 8.67
CA ALA A 31 0.82 -10.45 8.91
C ALA A 31 1.43 -11.84 9.09
N GLU A 32 0.91 -12.59 10.07
CA GLU A 32 1.36 -13.94 10.38
C GLU A 32 0.19 -14.91 10.29
N THR A 33 0.44 -16.08 9.71
CA THR A 33 -0.57 -17.13 9.62
C THR A 33 -0.85 -17.81 10.95
N THR A 34 -2.05 -18.37 11.08
CA THR A 34 -2.47 -19.11 12.29
C THR A 34 -1.60 -20.34 12.58
N ASP A 35 -0.98 -20.93 11.56
CA ASP A 35 -0.04 -22.05 11.70
C ASP A 35 1.41 -21.57 11.88
N HIS A 36 1.64 -20.27 11.99
CA HIS A 36 2.95 -19.62 12.10
C HIS A 36 3.91 -19.98 10.95
N ARG A 37 3.41 -20.47 9.81
CA ARG A 37 4.27 -20.85 8.68
C ARG A 37 4.58 -19.72 7.74
N PHE A 38 3.76 -18.67 7.66
CA PHE A 38 3.98 -17.58 6.71
C PHE A 38 4.00 -16.23 7.40
N ILE A 39 5.05 -15.47 7.11
CA ILE A 39 5.13 -14.04 7.36
C ILE A 39 4.84 -13.31 6.05
N ILE A 40 3.88 -12.41 6.07
CA ILE A 40 3.53 -11.55 4.93
C ILE A 40 3.94 -10.12 5.25
N GLU A 41 4.81 -9.57 4.41
CA GLU A 41 5.16 -8.16 4.41
C GLU A 41 4.39 -7.44 3.29
N ILE A 42 3.66 -6.36 3.62
CA ILE A 42 3.01 -5.50 2.62
C ILE A 42 3.57 -4.09 2.73
N GLN A 43 4.16 -3.61 1.64
CA GLN A 43 4.70 -2.25 1.53
C GLN A 43 4.02 -1.49 0.40
N ARG A 44 3.69 -0.22 0.68
CA ARG A 44 3.22 0.72 -0.35
C ARG A 44 4.43 1.40 -0.98
N ILE A 45 4.59 1.25 -2.30
CA ILE A 45 5.67 1.93 -3.04
C ILE A 45 5.18 3.28 -3.57
N ASP A 46 5.77 4.36 -3.03
CA ASP A 46 5.66 5.73 -3.54
C ASP A 46 7.06 6.16 -4.06
N TYR A 47 7.44 5.68 -5.26
CA TYR A 47 8.66 5.94 -6.09
C TYR A 47 10.12 5.95 -5.53
N ASP A 48 11.02 5.56 -6.44
CA ASP A 48 12.50 5.52 -6.58
C ASP A 48 13.41 4.83 -5.54
N TYR A 49 13.12 4.81 -4.23
CA TYR A 49 14.02 4.16 -3.24
C TYR A 49 13.37 3.02 -2.43
N ASN A 50 12.13 2.65 -2.77
CA ASN A 50 11.32 1.77 -1.90
C ASN A 50 11.62 0.28 -2.10
N PHE A 51 12.12 -0.15 -3.26
CA PHE A 51 12.45 -1.56 -3.46
C PHE A 51 13.68 -1.97 -2.67
N ASP A 52 14.73 -1.15 -2.65
CA ASP A 52 15.94 -1.45 -1.88
C ASP A 52 15.65 -1.53 -0.38
N ARG A 53 14.78 -0.64 0.11
CA ARG A 53 14.31 -0.65 1.50
C ARG A 53 13.51 -1.92 1.81
N PHE A 54 12.56 -2.29 0.94
CA PHE A 54 11.83 -3.55 1.05
C PHE A 54 12.79 -4.74 1.07
N LEU A 55 13.69 -4.83 0.10
CA LEU A 55 14.64 -5.93 0.00
C LEU A 55 15.51 -6.02 1.25
N HIS A 56 15.96 -4.88 1.77
CA HIS A 56 16.72 -4.81 3.02
C HIS A 56 15.93 -5.37 4.20
N TYR A 57 14.68 -4.95 4.39
CA TYR A 57 13.83 -5.43 5.48
C TYR A 57 13.49 -6.91 5.32
N PHE A 58 13.16 -7.35 4.11
CA PHE A 58 12.89 -8.74 3.77
C PHE A 58 14.06 -9.65 4.12
N LEU A 59 15.29 -9.25 3.77
CA LEU A 59 16.51 -9.98 4.12
C LEU A 59 16.73 -10.04 5.63
N MET A 60 16.43 -8.95 6.36
CA MET A 60 16.53 -8.95 7.82
C MET A 60 15.52 -9.89 8.47
N ILE A 61 14.29 -9.99 7.97
CA ILE A 61 13.29 -10.96 8.46
C ILE A 61 13.77 -12.40 8.22
N LEU A 62 14.35 -12.68 7.04
CA LEU A 62 14.94 -13.99 6.76
C LEU A 62 16.12 -14.31 7.69
N ALA A 63 16.97 -13.33 7.96
CA ALA A 63 18.07 -13.49 8.91
C ALA A 63 17.57 -13.73 10.34
N ASP A 64 16.46 -13.10 10.75
CA ASP A 64 15.88 -13.31 12.07
C ASP A 64 15.46 -14.77 12.30
N GLN A 65 15.04 -15.47 11.25
CA GLN A 65 14.70 -16.90 11.31
C GLN A 65 15.94 -17.78 11.55
N GLN A 66 17.14 -17.29 11.23
CA GLN A 66 18.41 -18.00 11.40
C GLN A 66 19.00 -17.77 12.80
N LYS A 67 18.27 -18.18 13.86
CA LYS A 67 18.67 -17.93 15.26
C LYS A 67 19.98 -18.62 15.66
N THR A 68 20.33 -19.75 15.03
CA THR A 68 21.56 -20.50 15.33
C THR A 68 22.17 -21.11 14.07
N SER A 69 23.49 -21.27 14.06
CA SER A 69 24.21 -21.95 12.97
C SER A 69 23.91 -23.44 12.85
N ALA A 70 23.25 -24.05 13.84
CA ALA A 70 22.84 -25.45 13.79
C ALA A 70 21.50 -25.64 13.06
N MET A 71 20.73 -24.58 12.84
CA MET A 71 19.38 -24.64 12.29
C MET A 71 19.34 -24.04 10.88
N TYR A 72 19.67 -24.87 9.89
CA TYR A 72 19.72 -24.46 8.47
C TYR A 72 18.36 -24.46 7.77
N THR A 73 17.34 -25.09 8.37
CA THR A 73 15.99 -25.13 7.83
C THR A 73 15.08 -24.23 8.68
N PRO A 74 14.62 -23.09 8.14
CA PRO A 74 13.66 -22.24 8.84
C PRO A 74 12.36 -23.02 9.09
N SER A 75 11.78 -22.88 10.28
CA SER A 75 10.45 -23.43 10.57
C SER A 75 9.32 -22.60 9.94
N GLN A 76 9.60 -21.35 9.59
CA GLN A 76 8.66 -20.43 8.94
C GLN A 76 9.15 -20.08 7.53
N GLN A 77 8.22 -20.05 6.58
CA GLN A 77 8.39 -19.48 5.24
C GLN A 77 8.08 -17.98 5.30
N VAL A 78 8.77 -17.17 4.50
CA VAL A 78 8.55 -15.72 4.45
C VAL A 78 8.11 -15.36 3.03
N LEU A 79 6.96 -14.71 2.92
CA LEU A 79 6.37 -14.23 1.68
C LEU A 79 6.37 -12.70 1.66
N GLY A 80 7.24 -12.09 0.87
CA GLY A 80 7.24 -10.65 0.67
C GLY A 80 6.26 -10.25 -0.43
N VAL A 81 5.28 -9.40 -0.13
CA VAL A 81 4.29 -8.89 -1.09
C VAL A 81 4.48 -7.39 -1.25
N VAL A 82 5.08 -6.99 -2.37
CA VAL A 82 5.25 -5.58 -2.69
C VAL A 82 4.00 -5.09 -3.43
N VAL A 83 3.32 -4.07 -2.87
CA VAL A 83 2.14 -3.46 -3.50
C VAL A 83 2.52 -2.08 -4.02
N THR A 84 2.71 -2.00 -5.33
CA THR A 84 2.84 -0.72 -6.03
C THR A 84 1.44 -0.18 -6.32
N LEU A 85 1.06 0.89 -5.63
CA LEU A 85 -0.07 1.68 -6.07
C LEU A 85 0.45 2.63 -7.15
N SER A 86 0.44 2.20 -8.40
CA SER A 86 0.50 3.16 -9.50
C SER A 86 -0.66 4.12 -9.31
N GLU A 87 -0.41 5.43 -9.30
CA GLU A 87 -1.49 6.43 -9.26
C GLU A 87 -2.62 5.96 -10.17
N MET A 88 -3.81 5.72 -9.62
CA MET A 88 -4.98 5.70 -10.47
C MET A 88 -4.97 7.07 -11.12
N LYS A 89 -4.63 7.11 -12.41
CA LYS A 89 -4.72 8.33 -13.20
C LYS A 89 -6.09 8.92 -12.90
N LYS A 90 -6.13 10.02 -12.16
CA LYS A 90 -7.31 10.86 -11.97
C LYS A 90 -7.54 11.60 -13.29
N VAL A 91 -7.63 10.87 -14.40
CA VAL A 91 -7.47 11.38 -15.76
C VAL A 91 -8.56 10.75 -16.61
N GLU A 92 -9.70 11.45 -16.63
CA GLU A 92 -10.68 11.59 -17.73
C GLU A 92 -12.09 11.79 -17.19
N SER A 93 -12.49 11.05 -16.15
CA SER A 93 -13.86 11.14 -15.61
C SER A 93 -14.25 12.55 -15.15
N MET A 94 -13.39 13.23 -14.37
CA MET A 94 -13.64 14.61 -13.93
C MET A 94 -13.72 15.62 -15.10
N LYS A 95 -12.91 15.46 -16.15
CA LYS A 95 -12.95 16.35 -17.33
C LYS A 95 -14.20 16.12 -18.17
N ILE A 96 -14.64 14.86 -18.29
CA ILE A 96 -15.88 14.49 -18.99
C ILE A 96 -17.09 15.06 -18.23
N THR A 97 -17.14 14.92 -16.90
CA THR A 97 -18.23 15.46 -16.09
C THR A 97 -18.32 16.99 -16.20
N GLU A 98 -17.20 17.72 -16.13
CA GLU A 98 -17.23 19.19 -16.32
C GLU A 98 -17.70 19.60 -17.72
N LYS A 99 -17.31 18.84 -18.76
CA LYS A 99 -17.75 19.10 -20.13
C LYS A 99 -19.24 18.85 -20.31
N LEU A 100 -19.76 17.72 -19.81
CA LEU A 100 -21.18 17.39 -19.85
C LEU A 100 -22.02 18.45 -19.11
N LEU A 101 -21.60 18.85 -17.90
CA LEU A 101 -22.28 19.91 -17.13
C LEU A 101 -22.30 21.25 -17.87
N LYS A 102 -21.22 21.58 -18.59
CA LYS A 102 -21.14 22.81 -19.41
C LYS A 102 -22.04 22.75 -20.64
N ASP A 103 -22.11 21.60 -21.29
CA ASP A 103 -22.96 21.39 -22.46
C ASP A 103 -24.45 21.44 -22.04
N GLU A 104 -24.84 20.78 -20.94
CA GLU A 104 -26.19 20.87 -20.35
C GLU A 104 -26.54 22.32 -19.93
N ALA A 105 -25.64 23.01 -19.23
CA ALA A 105 -25.86 24.40 -18.82
C ALA A 105 -26.04 25.34 -20.03
N ARG A 106 -25.38 25.05 -21.15
CA ARG A 106 -25.53 25.81 -22.40
C ARG A 106 -26.88 25.56 -23.05
N GLU A 107 -27.38 24.33 -23.05
CA GLU A 107 -28.73 23.98 -23.53
C GLU A 107 -29.82 24.63 -22.66
N GLU A 108 -29.62 24.67 -21.34
CA GLU A 108 -30.56 25.27 -20.39
C GLU A 108 -30.42 26.80 -20.23
N GLY A 109 -29.46 27.43 -20.92
CA GLY A 109 -29.22 28.87 -20.86
C GLY A 109 -28.71 29.38 -19.51
N LYS A 110 -28.03 28.56 -18.71
CA LYS A 110 -27.44 28.93 -17.41
C LYS A 110 -26.07 29.63 -17.58
N LYS A 111 -25.65 30.43 -16.59
CA LYS A 111 -24.35 31.12 -16.50
C LYS A 111 -23.52 30.59 -15.32
N GLU A 112 -22.21 30.44 -15.52
CA GLU A 112 -21.25 29.95 -14.50
C GLU A 112 -20.83 31.09 -13.54
N GLY A 113 -20.73 30.78 -12.25
CA GLY A 113 -20.13 31.64 -11.21
C GLY A 113 -19.39 30.80 -10.15
N ILE A 114 -18.63 31.47 -9.28
CA ILE A 114 -17.85 30.81 -8.21
C ILE A 114 -18.23 31.45 -6.86
N GLU A 115 -18.68 30.62 -5.92
CA GLU A 115 -18.96 30.99 -4.52
C GLU A 115 -18.17 30.07 -3.58
N GLU A 116 -17.47 30.66 -2.60
CA GLU A 116 -16.69 29.92 -1.59
C GLU A 116 -15.78 28.81 -2.16
N GLY A 117 -15.19 29.06 -3.34
CA GLY A 117 -14.31 28.10 -4.03
C GLY A 117 -15.03 26.94 -4.75
N LYS A 118 -16.37 26.95 -4.84
CA LYS A 118 -17.16 25.96 -5.59
C LYS A 118 -17.77 26.60 -6.84
N LYS A 119 -17.81 25.84 -7.95
CA LYS A 119 -18.52 26.23 -9.17
C LYS A 119 -20.03 26.11 -8.95
N VAL A 120 -20.78 27.16 -9.28
CA VAL A 120 -22.25 27.23 -9.16
C VAL A 120 -22.84 27.73 -10.48
N TRP A 121 -24.01 27.21 -10.85
CA TRP A 121 -24.72 27.58 -12.08
C TRP A 121 -25.97 28.40 -11.76
N TYR A 122 -26.10 29.57 -12.39
CA TYR A 122 -27.24 30.47 -12.24
C TYR A 122 -28.09 30.46 -13.51
N ARG A 123 -29.41 30.59 -13.37
CA ARG A 123 -30.29 30.77 -14.54
C ARG A 123 -30.09 32.19 -15.09
N LYS A 124 -29.94 32.31 -16.41
CA LYS A 124 -29.81 33.61 -17.08
C LYS A 124 -31.14 34.35 -17.14
#